data_AF-A0AA43HF78-F1
#
_entry.id   AF-A0AA43HF78-F1
#
_cell.length_a   1.000
_cell.length_b   1.000
_cell.length_c   1.000
_cell.angle_alpha   90.00
_cell.angle_beta   90.00
_cell.angle_gamma   90.00
#
_symmetry.space_group_name_H-M   'P 1'
#
loop_
_entity.id
_entity.type
_entity.pdbx_description
1 polymer ?
#
loop_
_entity_poly.entity_id
_entity_poly.type
_entity_poly.pdbx_seq_one_letter_code
_entity_poly.pdbx_strand_id
1 'polypeptide(L)'
;MCVEKKKLVWILVIIGVCFLYVFSLRVIIENELPDLHKQVEWAFLQSVDKDFEERIPDDEENIHIGKSNTQSDQISKSQNDTTTYHKKASEEDTLSFKQKVDNFLHSYLYYKNPVNVTILDSLFHSYLIDKKIKARTAVVYTDNPRQQTYKSREDVGFYKSAYATEPITSGTTQEVTVQGFVKVSRFTALFRSAAFIPLTIACLALIACFVYYAFYKKKIVNYIPVSDLQEALQNDVVQIQLVDDLYYDRHMKCLRLSSESIYNFDPTPAKVFESLLKGHGSFVSHKNLIDACWDDPASFQVKKKRLNQLILRLNKDLKKVSHINIKNIRGQGYQVFI
;
A
#
# COMPACT_ATOMS: atom_id res chain seq x y z
N MET A 1 28.26 14.44 -7.39
CA MET A 1 28.22 13.17 -6.62
C MET A 1 27.49 13.22 -5.27
N CYS A 2 27.74 14.18 -4.36
CA CYS A 2 27.13 14.13 -3.01
C CYS A 2 25.61 14.44 -2.96
N VAL A 3 25.10 15.19 -3.94
CA VAL A 3 23.67 15.59 -4.02
C VAL A 3 22.78 14.43 -4.52
N GLU A 4 23.27 13.61 -5.45
CA GLU A 4 22.52 12.44 -5.97
C GLU A 4 22.33 11.36 -4.91
N LYS A 5 23.36 11.12 -4.07
CA LYS A 5 23.27 10.17 -2.97
C LYS A 5 22.17 10.54 -1.97
N LYS A 6 21.98 11.83 -1.70
CA LYS A 6 20.90 12.31 -0.81
C LYS A 6 19.52 12.06 -1.43
N LYS A 7 19.33 12.30 -2.73
CA LYS A 7 18.05 12.04 -3.43
C LYS A 7 17.70 10.54 -3.43
N LEU A 8 18.68 9.67 -3.65
CA LEU A 8 18.52 8.21 -3.62
C LEU A 8 18.05 7.70 -2.24
N VAL A 9 18.63 8.21 -1.16
CA VAL A 9 18.22 7.84 0.21
C VAL A 9 16.76 8.19 0.47
N TRP A 10 16.27 9.35 0.00
CA TRP A 10 14.86 9.73 0.18
C TRP A 10 13.90 8.88 -0.63
N ILE A 11 14.28 8.47 -1.84
CA ILE A 11 13.46 7.55 -2.65
C ILE A 11 13.33 6.19 -1.95
N LEU A 12 14.43 5.68 -1.38
CA LEU A 12 14.41 4.43 -0.61
C LEU A 12 13.50 4.52 0.63
N VAL A 13 13.48 5.66 1.32
CA VAL A 13 12.57 5.87 2.46
C VAL A 13 11.11 5.83 2.02
N ILE A 14 10.74 6.46 0.91
CA ILE A 14 9.37 6.44 0.40
C ILE A 14 8.95 5.01 0.04
N ILE A 15 9.82 4.27 -0.66
CA ILE A 15 9.58 2.86 -1.00
C ILE A 15 9.39 2.03 0.27
N GLY A 16 10.20 2.27 1.30
CA GLY A 16 10.07 1.61 2.60
C GLY A 16 8.72 1.88 3.27
N VAL A 17 8.26 3.14 3.28
CA VAL A 17 6.94 3.52 3.83
C VAL A 17 5.81 2.85 3.05
N CYS A 18 5.88 2.83 1.72
CA CYS A 18 4.89 2.14 0.89
C CYS A 18 4.87 0.63 1.16
N PHE A 19 6.05 0.01 1.32
CA PHE A 19 6.16 -1.41 1.64
C PHE A 19 5.55 -1.73 3.01
N LEU A 20 5.83 -0.93 4.03
CA LEU A 20 5.24 -1.07 5.37
C LEU A 20 3.71 -0.92 5.34
N TYR A 21 3.19 -0.01 4.52
CA TYR A 21 1.75 0.13 4.33
C TYR A 21 1.11 -1.11 3.66
N VAL A 22 1.74 -1.65 2.61
CA VAL A 22 1.23 -2.90 1.98
C VAL A 22 1.30 -4.07 2.96
N PHE A 23 2.35 -4.15 3.76
CA PHE A 23 2.51 -5.19 4.77
C PHE A 23 1.42 -5.09 5.86
N SER A 24 1.14 -3.89 6.37
CA SER A 24 0.09 -3.70 7.38
C SER A 24 -1.31 -4.01 6.83
N LEU A 25 -1.58 -3.68 5.56
CA LEU A 25 -2.82 -4.11 4.91
C LEU A 25 -2.95 -5.64 4.86
N ARG A 26 -1.85 -6.38 4.61
CA ARG A 26 -1.89 -7.84 4.64
C ARG A 26 -2.22 -8.38 6.03
N VAL A 27 -1.56 -7.87 7.07
CA VAL A 27 -1.80 -8.28 8.46
C VAL A 27 -3.26 -8.04 8.86
N ILE A 28 -3.83 -6.90 8.48
CA ILE A 28 -5.25 -6.60 8.73
C ILE A 28 -6.15 -7.64 8.06
N ILE A 29 -5.89 -7.97 6.79
CA ILE A 29 -6.68 -8.98 6.07
C ILE A 29 -6.57 -10.35 6.75
N GLU A 30 -5.36 -10.76 7.13
CA GLU A 30 -5.13 -12.05 7.80
C GLU A 30 -5.84 -12.15 9.16
N ASN A 31 -5.93 -11.04 9.90
CA ASN A 31 -6.64 -11.00 11.18
C ASN A 31 -8.17 -11.03 11.05
N GLU A 32 -8.73 -10.42 9.99
CA GLU A 32 -10.18 -10.34 9.77
C GLU A 32 -10.75 -11.58 9.04
N LEU A 33 -9.87 -12.35 8.38
CA LEU A 33 -10.27 -13.52 7.59
C LEU A 33 -10.98 -14.62 8.41
N PRO A 34 -10.54 -14.98 9.63
CA PRO A 34 -11.20 -16.03 10.42
C PRO A 34 -12.63 -15.66 10.86
N ASP A 35 -12.85 -14.40 11.22
CA ASP A 35 -14.19 -13.92 11.61
C ASP A 35 -15.16 -13.91 10.42
N LEU A 36 -14.62 -13.56 9.25
CA LEU A 36 -15.35 -13.62 7.99
C LEU A 36 -15.73 -15.05 7.60
N HIS A 37 -14.82 -16.01 7.78
CA HIS A 37 -15.09 -17.43 7.53
C HIS A 37 -16.22 -17.95 8.41
N LYS A 38 -16.22 -17.63 9.71
CA LYS A 38 -17.32 -18.01 10.63
C LYS A 38 -18.67 -17.46 10.20
N GLN A 39 -18.70 -16.21 9.72
CA GLN A 39 -19.94 -15.62 9.22
C GLN A 39 -20.41 -16.25 7.92
N VAL A 40 -19.48 -16.63 7.06
CA VAL A 40 -19.78 -17.36 5.83
C VAL A 40 -20.37 -18.74 6.14
N GLU A 41 -19.78 -19.47 7.10
CA GLU A 41 -20.31 -20.76 7.56
C GLU A 41 -21.70 -20.62 8.17
N TRP A 42 -21.90 -19.63 9.03
CA TRP A 42 -23.22 -19.33 9.60
C TRP A 42 -24.24 -19.00 8.50
N ALA A 43 -23.87 -18.14 7.53
CA ALA A 43 -24.76 -17.77 6.44
C ALA A 43 -25.10 -18.97 5.54
N PHE A 44 -24.15 -19.89 5.36
CA PHE A 44 -24.37 -21.11 4.60
C PHE A 44 -25.34 -22.04 5.33
N LEU A 45 -25.15 -22.28 6.62
CA LEU A 45 -26.06 -23.08 7.44
C LEU A 45 -27.49 -22.54 7.36
N GLN A 46 -27.67 -21.24 7.57
CA GLN A 46 -28.99 -20.61 7.48
C GLN A 46 -29.62 -20.71 6.08
N SER A 47 -28.81 -20.68 5.02
CA SER A 47 -29.32 -20.88 3.66
C SER A 47 -29.80 -22.31 3.41
N VAL A 48 -29.13 -23.31 4.01
CA VAL A 48 -29.52 -24.72 3.93
C VAL A 48 -30.78 -24.98 4.76
N ASP A 49 -30.86 -24.42 5.97
CA ASP A 49 -32.05 -24.53 6.82
C ASP A 49 -33.28 -23.94 6.13
N LYS A 50 -33.13 -22.75 5.53
CA LYS A 50 -34.21 -22.10 4.79
C LYS A 50 -34.62 -22.86 3.53
N ASP A 51 -33.67 -23.35 2.74
CA ASP A 51 -33.94 -24.19 1.57
C ASP A 51 -34.64 -25.51 1.98
N PHE A 52 -34.30 -26.04 3.15
CA PHE A 52 -34.99 -27.18 3.71
C PHE A 52 -36.43 -26.83 4.06
N GLU A 53 -36.67 -25.77 4.85
CA GLU A 53 -38.00 -25.29 5.23
C GLU A 53 -38.89 -25.01 4.01
N GLU A 54 -38.38 -24.35 2.98
CA GLU A 54 -39.14 -24.03 1.75
C GLU A 54 -39.45 -25.26 0.88
N ARG A 55 -38.69 -26.36 1.04
CA ARG A 55 -38.93 -27.62 0.31
C ARG A 55 -39.83 -28.59 1.04
N ILE A 56 -40.03 -28.41 2.34
CA ILE A 56 -40.99 -29.20 3.10
C ILE A 56 -42.39 -28.87 2.55
N PRO A 57 -43.17 -29.89 2.15
CA PRO A 57 -44.53 -29.65 1.69
C PRO A 57 -45.40 -29.08 2.83
N ASP A 58 -46.29 -28.13 2.51
CA ASP A 58 -47.25 -27.53 3.46
C ASP A 58 -48.12 -28.56 4.21
N ASP A 59 -48.17 -29.82 3.74
CA ASP A 59 -48.88 -30.96 4.31
C ASP A 59 -48.17 -31.60 5.55
N GLU A 60 -47.35 -30.85 6.29
CA GLU A 60 -46.70 -31.31 7.53
C GLU A 60 -47.69 -31.86 8.57
N GLU A 61 -48.98 -31.50 8.48
CA GLU A 61 -50.05 -32.01 9.33
C GLU A 61 -50.26 -33.54 9.25
N ASN A 62 -49.76 -34.23 8.22
CA ASN A 62 -50.05 -35.65 7.99
C ASN A 62 -48.87 -36.62 8.20
N ILE A 63 -47.69 -36.15 8.61
CA ILE A 63 -46.55 -37.05 8.87
C ILE A 63 -46.64 -37.60 10.30
N HIS A 64 -47.39 -38.69 10.47
CA HIS A 64 -47.42 -39.43 11.73
C HIS A 64 -46.17 -40.29 11.93
N ILE A 65 -45.15 -39.74 12.61
CA ILE A 65 -44.05 -40.54 13.14
C ILE A 65 -44.55 -41.18 14.44
N GLY A 66 -45.14 -42.37 14.31
CA GLY A 66 -45.58 -43.14 15.46
C GLY A 66 -44.40 -43.45 16.37
N LYS A 67 -44.48 -43.06 17.64
CA LYS A 67 -43.69 -43.72 18.68
C LYS A 67 -44.15 -45.17 18.71
N SER A 68 -43.33 -46.08 18.22
CA SER A 68 -43.41 -47.45 18.69
C SER A 68 -43.15 -47.40 20.20
N ASN A 69 -44.18 -47.61 21.00
CA ASN A 69 -44.04 -47.94 22.42
C ASN A 69 -43.58 -49.40 22.60
N THR A 70 -42.80 -49.93 21.65
CA THR A 70 -42.19 -51.24 21.80
C THR A 70 -40.74 -51.02 22.19
N GLN A 71 -40.55 -50.81 23.49
CA GLN A 71 -39.29 -51.14 24.14
C GLN A 71 -39.15 -52.67 24.05
N SER A 72 -38.67 -53.17 22.92
CA SER A 72 -38.33 -54.57 22.72
C SER A 72 -37.25 -54.65 21.66
N ASP A 73 -36.01 -54.67 22.13
CA ASP A 73 -35.01 -55.53 21.51
C ASP A 73 -35.60 -56.95 21.44
N GLN A 74 -36.15 -57.34 20.29
CA GLN A 74 -36.21 -58.72 19.77
C GLN A 74 -37.13 -58.82 18.55
N ILE A 75 -36.55 -59.17 17.40
CA ILE A 75 -37.29 -59.81 16.32
C ILE A 75 -37.44 -61.28 16.75
N SER A 76 -38.63 -61.67 17.15
CA SER A 76 -38.95 -63.07 17.43
C SER A 76 -39.25 -63.80 16.12
N LYS A 77 -38.36 -64.71 15.71
CA LYS A 77 -38.73 -65.89 14.94
C LYS A 77 -38.37 -67.11 15.78
N SER A 78 -39.39 -67.83 16.21
CA SER A 78 -39.27 -69.09 16.94
C SER A 78 -38.72 -70.17 16.01
N GLN A 79 -37.54 -70.71 16.33
CA GLN A 79 -37.26 -72.15 16.22
C GLN A 79 -35.99 -72.51 17.02
N ASN A 80 -36.19 -73.28 18.10
CA ASN A 80 -35.26 -74.17 18.83
C ASN A 80 -33.95 -73.59 19.40
N ASP A 81 -33.97 -73.39 20.73
CA ASP A 81 -32.90 -73.58 21.74
C ASP A 81 -31.44 -73.56 21.29
N THR A 82 -30.86 -72.36 21.16
CA THR A 82 -29.66 -71.88 21.90
C THR A 82 -29.24 -70.53 21.34
N THR A 83 -29.44 -69.45 22.10
CA THR A 83 -29.06 -68.09 21.68
C THR A 83 -27.64 -67.76 22.16
N THR A 84 -26.67 -67.77 21.26
CA THR A 84 -25.37 -67.09 21.46
C THR A 84 -25.53 -65.60 21.23
N TYR A 85 -25.21 -64.78 22.24
CA TYR A 85 -25.23 -63.33 22.17
C TYR A 85 -23.99 -62.80 21.44
N HIS A 86 -24.19 -62.08 20.32
CA HIS A 86 -23.20 -61.16 19.78
C HIS A 86 -23.65 -59.73 20.05
N LYS A 87 -22.94 -59.06 20.97
CA LYS A 87 -23.15 -57.66 21.30
C LYS A 87 -22.57 -56.80 20.16
N LYS A 88 -23.44 -56.32 19.26
CA LYS A 88 -23.07 -55.25 18.33
C LYS A 88 -23.16 -53.93 19.08
N ALA A 89 -22.01 -53.37 19.46
CA ALA A 89 -21.94 -51.98 19.88
C ALA A 89 -22.27 -51.13 18.63
N SER A 90 -23.42 -50.46 18.64
CA SER A 90 -23.80 -49.48 17.61
C SER A 90 -23.97 -48.13 18.28
N GLU A 91 -23.27 -47.13 17.78
CA GLU A 91 -23.19 -45.75 18.25
C GLU A 91 -24.49 -44.93 18.02
N GLU A 92 -25.67 -45.57 17.97
CA GLU A 92 -26.94 -44.96 17.54
C GLU A 92 -27.79 -44.34 18.68
N ASP A 93 -27.33 -44.40 19.93
CA ASP A 93 -28.16 -44.06 21.10
C ASP A 93 -28.08 -42.60 21.60
N THR A 94 -27.50 -41.65 20.83
CA THR A 94 -27.34 -40.25 21.29
C THR A 94 -28.09 -39.19 20.48
N LEU A 95 -28.81 -39.56 19.41
CA LEU A 95 -29.54 -38.59 18.58
C LEU A 95 -30.90 -38.19 19.20
N SER A 96 -31.12 -36.89 19.37
CA SER A 96 -32.38 -36.32 19.84
C SER A 96 -33.53 -36.68 18.90
N PHE A 97 -34.75 -36.85 19.43
CA PHE A 97 -35.94 -37.17 18.63
C PHE A 97 -36.11 -36.20 17.45
N LYS A 98 -35.87 -34.91 17.67
CA LYS A 98 -35.90 -33.89 16.60
C LYS A 98 -34.91 -34.20 15.47
N GLN A 99 -33.67 -34.52 15.79
CA GLN A 99 -32.65 -34.86 14.79
C GLN A 99 -33.00 -36.12 13.99
N LYS A 100 -33.69 -37.08 14.61
CA LYS A 100 -34.19 -38.29 13.91
C LYS A 100 -35.28 -37.94 12.90
N VAL A 101 -36.20 -37.03 13.27
CA VAL A 101 -37.25 -36.51 12.37
C VAL A 101 -36.63 -35.72 11.22
N ASP A 102 -35.72 -34.79 11.52
CA ASP A 102 -35.04 -33.97 10.52
C ASP A 102 -34.28 -34.86 9.51
N ASN A 103 -33.54 -35.88 10.00
CA ASN A 103 -32.83 -36.82 9.14
C ASN A 103 -33.78 -37.65 8.25
N PHE A 104 -34.92 -38.09 8.78
CA PHE A 104 -35.94 -38.78 7.99
C PHE A 104 -36.50 -37.87 6.90
N LEU A 105 -36.81 -36.62 7.24
CA LEU A 105 -37.34 -35.64 6.31
C LEU A 105 -36.32 -35.26 5.23
N HIS A 106 -35.04 -35.16 5.57
CA HIS A 106 -33.95 -35.01 4.60
C HIS A 106 -33.90 -36.20 3.62
N SER A 107 -33.99 -37.43 4.10
CA SER A 107 -34.05 -38.62 3.23
C SER A 107 -35.31 -38.57 2.34
N TYR A 108 -36.46 -38.19 2.88
CA TYR A 108 -37.70 -38.05 2.11
C TYR A 108 -37.58 -37.00 0.99
N LEU A 109 -37.05 -35.81 1.31
CA LEU A 109 -36.83 -34.73 0.36
C LEU A 109 -35.83 -35.13 -0.73
N TYR A 110 -34.80 -35.93 -0.43
CA TYR A 110 -33.88 -36.44 -1.43
C TYR A 110 -34.61 -37.22 -2.55
N TYR A 111 -35.61 -38.04 -2.23
CA TYR A 111 -36.38 -38.79 -3.23
C TYR A 111 -37.48 -37.97 -3.92
N LYS A 112 -38.10 -37.01 -3.22
CA LYS A 112 -39.28 -36.29 -3.71
C LYS A 112 -38.97 -34.94 -4.35
N ASN A 113 -38.05 -34.18 -3.75
CA ASN A 113 -37.70 -32.82 -4.16
C ASN A 113 -36.21 -32.55 -3.88
N PRO A 114 -35.30 -33.04 -4.75
CA PRO A 114 -33.86 -32.95 -4.53
C PRO A 114 -33.37 -31.50 -4.52
N VAL A 115 -32.22 -31.26 -3.88
CA VAL A 115 -31.63 -29.93 -3.71
C VAL A 115 -31.35 -29.28 -5.07
N ASN A 116 -31.88 -28.08 -5.29
CA ASN A 116 -31.54 -27.27 -6.45
C ASN A 116 -30.35 -26.35 -6.13
N VAL A 117 -29.18 -26.69 -6.69
CA VAL A 117 -27.93 -25.94 -6.46
C VAL A 117 -28.01 -24.46 -6.84
N THR A 118 -28.83 -24.07 -7.82
CA THR A 118 -28.95 -22.68 -8.26
C THR A 118 -29.80 -21.86 -7.29
N ILE A 119 -30.88 -22.44 -6.77
CA ILE A 119 -31.74 -21.78 -5.78
C ILE A 119 -30.97 -21.61 -4.46
N LEU A 120 -30.30 -22.67 -4.02
CA LEU A 120 -29.50 -22.64 -2.79
C LEU A 120 -28.31 -21.67 -2.90
N ASP A 121 -27.65 -21.57 -4.05
CA ASP A 121 -26.60 -20.56 -4.28
C ASP A 121 -27.16 -19.13 -4.26
N SER A 122 -28.36 -18.91 -4.80
CA SER A 122 -29.04 -17.61 -4.73
C SER A 122 -29.41 -17.24 -3.29
N LEU A 123 -29.94 -18.19 -2.51
CA LEU A 123 -30.22 -18.00 -1.09
C LEU A 123 -28.95 -17.65 -0.33
N PHE A 124 -27.89 -18.44 -0.52
CA PHE A 124 -26.60 -18.21 0.11
C PHE A 124 -26.02 -16.84 -0.24
N HIS A 125 -26.08 -16.43 -1.52
CA HIS A 125 -25.66 -15.11 -1.95
C HIS A 125 -26.47 -14.00 -1.26
N SER A 126 -27.78 -14.18 -1.10
CA SER A 126 -28.67 -13.20 -0.46
C SER A 126 -28.32 -12.98 1.02
N TYR A 127 -28.03 -14.04 1.77
CA TYR A 127 -27.60 -13.95 3.17
C TYR A 127 -26.26 -13.22 3.33
N LEU A 128 -25.32 -13.41 2.40
CA LEU A 128 -24.05 -12.68 2.42
C LEU A 128 -24.25 -11.19 2.11
N ILE A 129 -25.14 -10.84 1.18
CA ILE A 129 -25.49 -9.45 0.88
C ILE A 129 -26.12 -8.77 2.10
N ASP A 130 -27.04 -9.46 2.79
CA ASP A 130 -27.68 -8.94 4.01
C ASP A 130 -26.64 -8.61 5.10
N LYS A 131 -25.63 -9.48 5.26
CA LYS A 131 -24.47 -9.23 6.12
C LYS A 131 -23.48 -8.19 5.59
N LYS A 132 -23.79 -7.51 4.48
CA LYS A 132 -22.95 -6.53 3.77
C LYS A 132 -21.62 -7.13 3.27
N ILE A 133 -21.56 -8.44 3.07
CA ILE A 133 -20.39 -9.16 2.57
C ILE A 133 -20.52 -9.28 1.05
N LYS A 134 -19.76 -8.46 0.32
CA LYS A 134 -19.66 -8.58 -1.14
C LYS A 134 -18.76 -9.75 -1.51
N ALA A 135 -19.37 -10.88 -1.85
CA ALA A 135 -18.66 -12.08 -2.25
C ALA A 135 -19.30 -12.73 -3.49
N ARG A 136 -18.49 -13.52 -4.19
CA ARG A 136 -18.98 -14.45 -5.20
C ARG A 136 -19.19 -15.81 -4.54
N THR A 137 -20.30 -16.46 -4.80
CA THR A 137 -20.66 -17.76 -4.23
C THR A 137 -20.72 -18.83 -5.32
N ALA A 138 -20.60 -20.08 -4.88
CA ALA A 138 -21.03 -21.26 -5.61
C ALA A 138 -21.40 -22.34 -4.58
N VAL A 139 -22.33 -23.23 -4.94
CA VAL A 139 -22.70 -24.38 -4.11
C VAL A 139 -22.43 -25.66 -4.89
N VAL A 140 -21.99 -26.70 -4.17
CA VAL A 140 -21.82 -28.06 -4.67
C VAL A 140 -22.71 -28.99 -3.87
N TYR A 141 -23.47 -29.81 -4.58
CA TYR A 141 -24.30 -30.87 -4.04
C TYR A 141 -23.74 -32.21 -4.53
N THR A 142 -23.49 -33.13 -3.61
CA THR A 142 -23.01 -34.48 -3.90
C THR A 142 -24.05 -35.49 -3.43
N ASP A 143 -24.54 -36.27 -4.38
CA ASP A 143 -25.32 -37.47 -4.16
C ASP A 143 -24.35 -38.61 -3.86
N ASN A 144 -24.26 -39.00 -2.58
CA ASN A 144 -23.30 -40.01 -2.13
C ASN A 144 -23.62 -41.42 -2.68
N PRO A 145 -24.88 -41.89 -2.68
CA PRO A 145 -25.25 -43.19 -3.26
C PRO A 145 -24.93 -43.31 -4.75
N ARG A 146 -25.16 -42.24 -5.53
CA ARG A 146 -24.93 -42.25 -6.98
C ARG A 146 -23.56 -41.73 -7.40
N GLN A 147 -22.78 -41.20 -6.45
CA GLN A 147 -21.50 -40.53 -6.68
C GLN A 147 -21.58 -39.40 -7.73
N GLN A 148 -22.72 -38.70 -7.78
CA GLN A 148 -22.96 -37.62 -8.72
C GLN A 148 -22.81 -36.26 -8.03
N THR A 149 -22.01 -35.38 -8.63
CA THR A 149 -21.81 -34.01 -8.11
C THR A 149 -22.45 -32.99 -9.03
N TYR A 150 -23.28 -32.14 -8.46
CA TYR A 150 -23.95 -31.04 -9.13
C TYR A 150 -23.35 -29.72 -8.62
N LYS A 151 -23.05 -28.81 -9.54
CA LYS A 151 -22.37 -27.55 -9.22
C LYS A 151 -23.20 -26.39 -9.73
N SER A 152 -23.37 -25.36 -8.92
CA SER A 152 -24.00 -24.11 -9.36
C SER A 152 -23.17 -23.39 -10.44
N ARG A 153 -21.84 -23.57 -10.42
CA ARG A 153 -20.90 -22.92 -11.34
C ARG A 153 -19.96 -23.94 -11.99
N GLU A 154 -19.66 -23.76 -13.26
CA GLU A 154 -18.74 -24.65 -13.99
C GLU A 154 -17.26 -24.24 -13.90
N ASP A 155 -16.97 -23.02 -13.42
CA ASP A 155 -15.62 -22.47 -13.33
C ASP A 155 -14.75 -23.22 -12.31
N VAL A 156 -13.90 -24.12 -12.80
CA VAL A 156 -12.95 -24.90 -11.97
C VAL A 156 -11.92 -24.02 -11.25
N GLY A 157 -11.56 -22.86 -11.83
CA GLY A 157 -10.61 -21.91 -11.21
C GLY A 157 -11.21 -21.21 -9.99
N PHE A 158 -12.53 -21.05 -9.95
CA PHE A 158 -13.24 -20.51 -8.80
C PHE A 158 -13.04 -21.39 -7.57
N TYR A 159 -13.32 -22.69 -7.68
CA TYR A 159 -13.23 -23.64 -6.57
C TYR A 159 -11.82 -23.76 -5.97
N LYS A 160 -10.77 -23.61 -6.78
CA LYS A 160 -9.37 -23.63 -6.29
C LYS A 160 -8.98 -22.39 -5.47
N SER A 161 -9.66 -21.27 -5.69
CA SER A 161 -9.33 -19.98 -5.07
C SER A 161 -10.38 -19.46 -4.09
N ALA A 162 -11.51 -20.15 -3.98
CA ALA A 162 -12.58 -19.86 -3.05
C ALA A 162 -12.31 -20.56 -1.72
N TYR A 163 -12.80 -19.97 -0.63
CA TYR A 163 -12.92 -20.63 0.66
C TYR A 163 -14.06 -21.64 0.59
N ALA A 164 -13.81 -22.86 1.03
CA ALA A 164 -14.81 -23.93 1.11
C ALA A 164 -15.35 -23.99 2.55
N THR A 165 -16.67 -23.97 2.71
CA THR A 165 -17.31 -24.22 4.00
C THR A 165 -17.16 -25.68 4.40
N GLU A 166 -17.43 -25.99 5.67
CA GLU A 166 -17.57 -27.37 6.10
C GLU A 166 -18.70 -28.07 5.32
N PRO A 167 -18.49 -29.33 4.86
CA PRO A 167 -19.52 -30.08 4.17
C PRO A 167 -20.60 -30.51 5.16
N ILE A 168 -21.86 -30.26 4.80
CA ILE A 168 -23.02 -30.68 5.58
C ILE A 168 -23.54 -31.98 4.98
N THR A 169 -23.44 -33.07 5.73
CA THR A 169 -23.97 -34.38 5.35
C THR A 169 -25.32 -34.62 6.02
N SER A 170 -26.37 -34.81 5.24
CA SER A 170 -27.75 -34.98 5.73
C SER A 170 -28.38 -36.28 5.21
N GLY A 171 -29.37 -36.77 5.97
CA GLY A 171 -30.12 -37.99 5.67
C GLY A 171 -29.78 -39.15 6.61
N THR A 172 -30.74 -40.05 6.80
CA THR A 172 -30.61 -41.24 7.67
C THR A 172 -29.43 -42.13 7.28
N THR A 173 -29.14 -42.19 5.99
CA THR A 173 -28.05 -42.96 5.35
C THR A 173 -26.94 -42.05 4.82
N GLN A 174 -26.93 -40.76 5.19
CA GLN A 174 -25.99 -39.74 4.70
C GLN A 174 -25.97 -39.63 3.16
N GLU A 175 -27.15 -39.57 2.55
CA GLU A 175 -27.32 -39.60 1.08
C GLU A 175 -26.91 -38.29 0.41
N VAL A 176 -26.99 -37.18 1.14
CA VAL A 176 -26.81 -35.83 0.62
C VAL A 176 -25.64 -35.14 1.31
N THR A 177 -24.70 -34.62 0.52
CA THR A 177 -23.65 -33.71 1.01
C THR A 177 -23.72 -32.38 0.29
N VAL A 178 -23.80 -31.28 1.04
CA VAL A 178 -23.82 -29.93 0.47
C VAL A 178 -22.63 -29.13 0.98
N GLN A 179 -21.97 -28.41 0.08
CA GLN A 179 -20.83 -27.56 0.41
C GLN A 179 -20.90 -26.20 -0.30
N GLY A 180 -20.69 -25.12 0.45
CA GLY A 180 -20.62 -23.76 -0.04
C GLY A 180 -19.19 -23.33 -0.36
N PHE A 181 -19.03 -22.55 -1.43
CA PHE A 181 -17.76 -21.96 -1.83
C PHE A 181 -17.91 -20.45 -1.95
N VAL A 182 -17.03 -19.71 -1.28
CA VAL A 182 -17.10 -18.25 -1.26
C VAL A 182 -15.76 -17.63 -1.59
N LYS A 183 -15.78 -16.72 -2.55
CA LYS A 183 -14.65 -15.86 -2.86
C LYS A 183 -14.99 -14.43 -2.43
N VAL A 184 -14.47 -14.05 -1.26
CA VAL A 184 -14.69 -12.70 -0.73
C VAL A 184 -13.74 -11.71 -1.38
N SER A 185 -14.24 -10.51 -1.66
CA SER A 185 -13.39 -9.42 -2.14
C SER A 185 -12.44 -8.98 -1.03
N ARG A 186 -11.14 -8.84 -1.35
CA ARG A 186 -10.12 -8.34 -0.40
C ARG A 186 -10.45 -6.95 0.14
N PHE A 187 -11.15 -6.15 -0.67
CA PHE A 187 -11.64 -4.84 -0.23
C PHE A 187 -12.69 -4.95 0.86
N THR A 188 -13.58 -5.95 0.81
CA THR A 188 -14.60 -6.17 1.85
C THR A 188 -13.96 -6.49 3.20
N ALA A 189 -12.87 -7.28 3.22
CA ALA A 189 -12.11 -7.53 4.43
C ALA A 189 -11.44 -6.25 4.97
N LEU A 190 -10.84 -5.43 4.09
CA LEU A 190 -10.17 -4.18 4.48
C LEU A 190 -11.12 -3.14 5.07
N PHE A 191 -12.24 -2.86 4.39
CA PHE A 191 -13.21 -1.85 4.83
C PHE A 191 -13.98 -2.26 6.09
N ARG A 192 -13.92 -3.54 6.47
CA ARG A 192 -14.51 -4.05 7.71
C ARG A 192 -13.66 -3.71 8.94
N SER A 193 -12.34 -3.69 8.78
CA SER A 193 -11.45 -3.38 9.89
C SER A 193 -11.53 -1.91 10.30
N ALA A 194 -11.70 -1.66 11.60
CA ALA A 194 -11.70 -0.28 12.14
C ALA A 194 -10.33 0.41 12.00
N ALA A 195 -9.26 -0.38 11.83
CA ALA A 195 -7.88 0.11 11.71
C ALA A 195 -7.52 0.62 10.31
N PHE A 196 -8.28 0.27 9.27
CA PHE A 196 -7.94 0.64 7.89
C PHE A 196 -7.99 2.16 7.66
N ILE A 197 -9.07 2.83 8.08
CA ILE A 197 -9.25 4.28 7.89
C ILE A 197 -8.12 5.08 8.57
N PRO A 198 -7.82 4.92 9.89
CA PRO A 198 -6.76 5.70 10.53
C PRO A 198 -5.39 5.42 9.94
N LEU A 199 -5.11 4.17 9.52
CA LEU A 199 -3.86 3.80 8.87
C LEU A 199 -3.67 4.53 7.53
N THR A 200 -4.74 4.60 6.71
CA THR A 200 -4.70 5.32 5.43
C THR A 200 -4.43 6.81 5.62
N ILE A 201 -5.10 7.44 6.60
CA ILE A 201 -4.93 8.86 6.93
C ILE A 201 -3.51 9.12 7.42
N ALA A 202 -2.97 8.27 8.31
CA ALA A 202 -1.61 8.42 8.82
C ALA A 202 -0.56 8.35 7.70
N CYS A 203 -0.72 7.43 6.74
CA CYS A 203 0.20 7.35 5.59
C CYS A 203 0.10 8.57 4.68
N LEU A 204 -1.11 9.06 4.40
CA LEU A 204 -1.29 10.29 3.61
C LEU A 204 -0.70 11.51 4.31
N ALA A 205 -0.85 11.62 5.63
CA ALA A 205 -0.26 12.70 6.43
C ALA A 205 1.27 12.68 6.37
N LEU A 206 1.90 11.51 6.45
CA LEU A 206 3.35 11.36 6.32
C LEU A 206 3.85 11.81 4.94
N ILE A 207 3.14 11.44 3.87
CA ILE A 207 3.48 11.86 2.50
C ILE A 207 3.30 13.37 2.34
N ALA A 208 2.21 13.95 2.86
CA ALA A 208 1.96 15.38 2.80
C ALA A 208 3.03 16.19 3.57
N CYS A 209 3.39 15.77 4.79
CA CYS A 209 4.48 16.35 5.56
C CYS A 209 5.81 16.27 4.81
N PHE A 210 6.08 15.17 4.11
CA PHE A 210 7.27 15.02 3.29
C PHE A 210 7.30 15.99 2.11
N VAL A 211 6.19 16.10 1.36
CA VAL A 211 6.07 17.05 0.25
C VAL A 211 6.26 18.48 0.76
N TYR A 212 5.62 18.82 1.88
CA TYR A 212 5.79 20.11 2.53
C TYR A 212 7.27 20.39 2.85
N TYR A 213 7.97 19.46 3.52
CA TYR A 213 9.39 19.62 3.85
C TYR A 213 10.27 19.84 2.60
N ALA A 214 10.02 19.09 1.52
CA ALA A 214 10.75 19.23 0.27
C ALA A 214 10.53 20.60 -0.39
N PHE A 215 9.29 21.11 -0.39
CA PHE A 215 8.96 22.43 -0.91
C PHE A 215 9.56 23.56 -0.06
N TYR A 216 9.53 23.44 1.27
CA TYR A 216 10.12 24.43 2.17
C TYR A 216 11.63 24.55 1.99
N LYS A 217 12.33 23.41 1.84
CA LYS A 217 13.77 23.42 1.56
C LYS A 217 14.11 24.08 0.21
N LYS A 218 13.25 23.90 -0.80
CA LYS A 218 13.41 24.55 -2.12
C LYS A 218 13.17 26.06 -2.04
N LYS A 219 12.29 26.52 -1.15
CA LYS A 219 11.99 27.95 -0.92
C LYS A 219 13.06 28.68 -0.09
N ILE A 220 13.79 28.00 0.80
CA ILE A 220 14.89 28.62 1.60
C ILE A 220 16.12 28.97 0.74
N VAL A 221 16.29 28.35 -0.42
CA VAL A 221 17.28 28.80 -1.41
C VAL A 221 16.70 30.04 -2.11
N ASN A 222 16.81 31.20 -1.46
CA ASN A 222 16.37 32.47 -2.02
C ASN A 222 17.30 32.82 -3.19
N TYR A 223 16.74 32.86 -4.40
CA TYR A 223 17.42 33.36 -5.59
C TYR A 223 17.15 34.86 -5.67
N ILE A 224 18.21 35.66 -5.74
CA ILE A 224 18.09 37.11 -5.89
C ILE A 224 18.72 37.51 -7.24
N PRO A 225 17.99 38.22 -8.10
CA PRO A 225 18.54 38.76 -9.34
C PRO A 225 19.62 39.81 -9.06
N VAL A 226 20.60 39.97 -9.96
CA VAL A 226 21.75 40.90 -9.79
C VAL A 226 21.34 42.31 -9.38
N SER A 227 20.15 42.76 -9.78
CA SER A 227 19.61 44.08 -9.48
C SER A 227 19.51 44.42 -7.99
N ASP A 228 19.37 43.42 -7.10
CA ASP A 228 19.19 43.62 -5.66
C ASP A 228 20.42 43.16 -4.82
N LEU A 229 21.61 43.14 -5.46
CA LEU A 229 22.85 42.59 -4.88
C LEU A 229 23.26 43.21 -3.53
N GLN A 230 22.95 44.49 -3.35
CA GLN A 230 23.42 45.27 -2.20
C GLN A 230 22.71 44.83 -0.91
N GLU A 231 21.44 44.44 -0.99
CA GLU A 231 20.69 43.85 0.12
C GLU A 231 21.01 42.35 0.30
N ALA A 232 21.19 41.62 -0.81
CA ALA A 232 21.53 40.19 -0.79
C ALA A 232 22.86 39.90 -0.07
N LEU A 233 23.83 40.79 -0.23
CA LEU A 233 25.16 40.64 0.36
C LEU A 233 25.20 41.00 1.84
N GLN A 234 24.22 41.77 2.34
CA GLN A 234 24.03 42.02 3.76
C GLN A 234 23.27 40.88 4.46
N ASN A 235 22.34 40.24 3.76
CA ASN A 235 21.45 39.20 4.31
C ASN A 235 22.01 37.75 4.22
N ASP A 236 23.33 37.59 4.06
CA ASP A 236 24.04 36.31 3.97
C ASP A 236 23.40 35.26 3.04
N VAL A 237 23.02 35.70 1.84
CA VAL A 237 22.31 34.86 0.87
C VAL A 237 23.27 33.86 0.21
N VAL A 238 22.82 32.61 0.09
CA VAL A 238 23.63 31.45 -0.32
C VAL A 238 23.98 31.47 -1.82
N GLN A 239 23.06 31.94 -2.68
CA GLN A 239 23.22 31.93 -4.14
C GLN A 239 22.79 33.26 -4.76
N ILE A 240 23.64 33.79 -5.64
CA ILE A 240 23.45 35.04 -6.36
C ILE A 240 23.22 34.70 -7.83
N GLN A 241 22.08 35.10 -8.40
CA GLN A 241 21.84 34.93 -9.84
C GLN A 241 22.59 36.04 -10.59
N LEU A 242 23.38 35.68 -11.61
CA LEU A 242 24.19 36.61 -12.41
C LEU A 242 23.51 36.96 -13.75
N VAL A 243 23.14 35.97 -14.56
CA VAL A 243 22.40 36.13 -15.83
C VAL A 243 21.57 34.89 -16.06
N ASP A 244 20.29 35.01 -16.40
CA ASP A 244 19.41 33.88 -16.76
C ASP A 244 19.65 32.64 -15.88
N ASP A 245 20.37 31.64 -16.40
CA ASP A 245 20.68 30.35 -15.75
C ASP A 245 22.03 30.28 -15.01
N LEU A 246 22.81 31.35 -14.98
CA LEU A 246 24.13 31.44 -14.36
C LEU A 246 24.05 31.99 -12.93
N TYR A 247 24.56 31.23 -11.97
CA TYR A 247 24.53 31.53 -10.55
C TYR A 247 25.94 31.49 -9.93
N TYR A 248 26.19 32.31 -8.92
CA TYR A 248 27.35 32.23 -8.04
C TYR A 248 26.94 31.69 -6.66
N ASP A 249 27.50 30.55 -6.27
CA ASP A 249 27.29 29.95 -4.94
C ASP A 249 28.42 30.39 -4.00
N ARG A 250 28.07 31.18 -2.97
CA ARG A 250 29.05 31.80 -2.06
C ARG A 250 29.69 30.78 -1.11
N HIS A 251 28.94 29.77 -0.67
CA HIS A 251 29.46 28.74 0.23
C HIS A 251 30.44 27.81 -0.48
N MET A 252 30.06 27.39 -1.68
CA MET A 252 30.86 26.46 -2.48
C MET A 252 31.92 27.17 -3.32
N LYS A 253 31.90 28.52 -3.36
CA LYS A 253 32.80 29.37 -4.15
C LYS A 253 32.89 28.87 -5.59
N CYS A 254 31.74 28.74 -6.24
CA CYS A 254 31.66 28.24 -7.61
C CYS A 254 30.59 28.92 -8.45
N LEU A 255 30.82 28.98 -9.76
CA LEU A 255 29.78 29.31 -10.73
C LEU A 255 28.99 28.04 -11.07
N ARG A 256 27.68 28.19 -11.16
CA ARG A 256 26.75 27.14 -11.56
C ARG A 256 25.88 27.57 -12.72
N LEU A 257 25.66 26.65 -13.64
CA LEU A 257 24.64 26.78 -14.67
C LEU A 257 23.48 25.83 -14.34
N SER A 258 22.30 26.37 -14.02
CA SER A 258 21.09 25.68 -13.52
C SER A 258 21.29 24.81 -12.27
N SER A 259 22.09 23.74 -12.35
CA SER A 259 22.42 22.85 -11.24
C SER A 259 23.83 22.23 -11.28
N GLU A 260 24.60 22.46 -12.34
CA GLU A 260 25.97 21.93 -12.48
C GLU A 260 27.02 22.98 -12.12
N SER A 261 28.08 22.57 -11.42
CA SER A 261 29.24 23.44 -11.17
C SER A 261 30.11 23.48 -12.41
N ILE A 262 30.19 24.66 -13.04
CA ILE A 262 30.97 24.87 -14.26
C ILE A 262 32.37 25.40 -13.97
N TYR A 263 32.56 26.07 -12.82
CA TYR A 263 33.84 26.64 -12.44
C TYR A 263 33.94 26.79 -10.92
N ASN A 264 34.98 26.21 -10.32
CA ASN A 264 35.27 26.35 -8.90
C ASN A 264 36.38 27.38 -8.73
N PHE A 265 36.17 28.37 -7.86
CA PHE A 265 37.17 29.38 -7.56
C PHE A 265 38.09 28.89 -6.44
N ASP A 266 39.39 29.14 -6.60
CA ASP A 266 40.31 29.09 -5.47
C ASP A 266 39.96 30.19 -4.44
N PRO A 267 40.39 30.05 -3.16
CA PRO A 267 39.99 30.97 -2.09
C PRO A 267 40.31 32.46 -2.36
N THR A 268 41.44 32.76 -3.02
CA THR A 268 41.84 34.14 -3.31
C THR A 268 41.10 34.72 -4.52
N PRO A 269 41.01 34.04 -5.69
CA PRO A 269 40.14 34.47 -6.78
C PRO A 269 38.67 34.64 -6.39
N ALA A 270 38.13 33.78 -5.51
CA ALA A 270 36.77 33.91 -5.00
C ALA A 270 36.57 35.24 -4.25
N LYS A 271 37.50 35.60 -3.35
CA LYS A 271 37.44 36.89 -2.63
C LYS A 271 37.50 38.09 -3.58
N VAL A 272 38.38 38.04 -4.59
CA VAL A 272 38.48 39.09 -5.61
C VAL A 272 37.15 39.20 -6.37
N PHE A 273 36.61 38.07 -6.81
CA PHE A 273 35.37 38.02 -7.57
C PHE A 273 34.18 38.53 -6.75
N GLU A 274 34.03 38.09 -5.49
CA GLU A 274 33.02 38.61 -4.56
C GLU A 274 33.15 40.11 -4.37
N SER A 275 34.38 40.62 -4.22
CA SER A 275 34.66 42.05 -4.06
C SER A 275 34.24 42.86 -5.28
N LEU A 276 34.45 42.31 -6.47
CA LEU A 276 33.99 42.90 -7.72
C LEU A 276 32.48 42.83 -7.89
N LEU A 277 31.84 41.74 -7.45
CA LEU A 277 30.39 41.63 -7.41
C LEU A 277 29.78 42.67 -6.46
N LYS A 278 30.38 42.97 -5.30
CA LYS A 278 29.89 44.04 -4.40
C LYS A 278 29.83 45.40 -5.09
N GLY A 279 30.76 45.65 -6.01
CA GLY A 279 30.85 46.87 -6.80
C GLY A 279 30.08 46.82 -8.12
N HIS A 280 29.10 45.92 -8.27
CA HIS A 280 28.37 45.77 -9.53
C HIS A 280 27.87 47.11 -10.09
N GLY A 281 28.10 47.36 -11.38
CA GLY A 281 27.79 48.64 -12.04
C GLY A 281 28.80 49.77 -11.79
N SER A 282 29.76 49.62 -10.87
CA SER A 282 30.81 50.59 -10.55
C SER A 282 32.22 49.97 -10.63
N PHE A 283 33.27 50.79 -10.64
CA PHE A 283 34.65 50.29 -10.56
C PHE A 283 35.05 50.08 -9.09
N VAL A 284 35.79 49.00 -8.83
CA VAL A 284 36.41 48.75 -7.52
C VAL A 284 37.89 49.11 -7.58
N SER A 285 38.34 49.93 -6.63
CA SER A 285 39.71 50.44 -6.62
C SER A 285 40.74 49.32 -6.38
N HIS A 286 41.96 49.51 -6.89
CA HIS A 286 43.06 48.57 -6.68
C HIS A 286 43.36 48.36 -5.20
N LYS A 287 43.25 49.41 -4.39
CA LYS A 287 43.51 49.36 -2.95
C LYS A 287 42.48 48.47 -2.25
N ASN A 288 41.19 48.68 -2.53
CA ASN A 288 40.12 47.90 -1.91
C ASN A 288 40.21 46.40 -2.27
N LEU A 289 40.58 46.08 -3.51
CA LEU A 289 40.78 44.69 -3.94
C LEU A 289 41.99 44.03 -3.27
N ILE A 290 43.08 44.78 -3.09
CA ILE A 290 44.29 44.30 -2.43
C ILE A 290 44.02 44.04 -0.96
N ASP A 291 43.42 45.02 -0.27
CA ASP A 291 43.12 44.96 1.17
C ASP A 291 42.12 43.84 1.47
N ALA A 292 41.21 43.50 0.55
CA ALA A 292 40.29 42.37 0.72
C ALA A 292 40.95 40.98 0.59
N CYS A 293 42.13 40.89 -0.03
CA CYS A 293 42.72 39.61 -0.45
C CYS A 293 44.04 39.27 0.24
N TRP A 294 44.85 40.27 0.63
CA TRP A 294 46.19 40.05 1.16
C TRP A 294 46.52 40.99 2.33
N ASP A 295 46.65 40.41 3.53
CA ASP A 295 47.11 41.10 4.75
C ASP A 295 48.64 41.06 4.94
N ASP A 296 49.41 40.68 3.90
CA ASP A 296 50.87 40.53 4.00
C ASP A 296 51.63 41.88 4.04
N PRO A 297 52.81 41.98 4.68
CA PRO A 297 53.57 43.24 4.78
C PRO A 297 54.25 43.68 3.47
N ALA A 298 53.93 43.02 2.35
CA ALA A 298 54.53 43.31 1.05
C ALA A 298 54.12 44.71 0.54
N SER A 299 55.02 45.35 -0.22
CA SER A 299 54.74 46.69 -0.77
C SER A 299 53.55 46.66 -1.73
N PHE A 300 52.78 47.76 -1.74
CA PHE A 300 51.59 47.93 -2.59
C PHE A 300 51.87 47.63 -4.08
N GLN A 301 53.05 47.98 -4.59
CA GLN A 301 53.42 47.73 -5.99
C GLN A 301 53.56 46.24 -6.31
N VAL A 302 54.08 45.44 -5.38
CA VAL A 302 54.18 43.98 -5.55
C VAL A 302 52.79 43.36 -5.53
N LYS A 303 51.93 43.76 -4.58
CA LYS A 303 50.54 43.30 -4.50
C LYS A 303 49.73 43.69 -5.74
N LYS A 304 49.93 44.89 -6.28
CA LYS A 304 49.30 45.35 -7.53
C LYS A 304 49.69 44.48 -8.73
N LYS A 305 50.96 44.11 -8.86
CA LYS A 305 51.41 43.18 -9.92
C LYS A 305 50.74 41.80 -9.76
N ARG A 306 50.66 41.27 -8.54
CA ARG A 306 49.96 40.01 -8.24
C ARG A 306 48.47 40.08 -8.58
N LEU A 307 47.80 41.17 -8.20
CA LEU A 307 46.38 41.40 -8.53
C LEU A 307 46.15 41.42 -10.04
N ASN A 308 47.00 42.12 -10.80
CA ASN A 308 46.90 42.17 -12.26
C ASN A 308 47.04 40.77 -12.88
N GLN A 309 48.01 39.97 -12.43
CA GLN A 309 48.18 38.59 -12.91
C GLN A 309 47.00 37.70 -12.56
N LEU A 310 46.46 37.84 -11.35
CA LEU A 310 45.29 37.08 -10.90
C LEU A 310 44.06 37.44 -11.73
N ILE A 311 43.78 38.74 -11.94
CA ILE A 311 42.63 39.18 -12.74
C ILE A 311 42.76 38.74 -14.20
N LEU A 312 43.97 38.76 -14.78
CA LEU A 312 44.19 38.26 -16.13
C LEU A 312 43.86 36.76 -16.26
N ARG A 313 44.30 35.94 -15.31
CA ARG A 313 43.97 34.50 -15.28
C ARG A 313 42.48 34.28 -15.06
N LEU A 314 41.93 34.94 -14.06
CA LEU A 314 40.52 34.86 -13.72
C LEU A 314 39.63 35.26 -14.90
N ASN A 315 39.92 36.38 -15.58
CA ASN A 315 39.15 36.81 -16.74
C ASN A 315 39.29 35.84 -17.93
N LYS A 316 40.47 35.21 -18.10
CA LYS A 316 40.66 34.18 -19.13
C LYS A 316 39.82 32.94 -18.85
N ASP A 317 39.72 32.54 -17.59
CA ASP A 317 38.97 31.34 -17.21
C ASP A 317 37.46 31.60 -17.20
N LEU A 318 37.02 32.77 -16.71
CA LEU A 318 35.62 33.19 -16.76
C LEU A 318 35.10 33.28 -18.21
N LYS A 319 35.87 33.86 -19.14
CA LYS A 319 35.49 33.94 -20.56
C LYS A 319 35.30 32.58 -21.25
N LYS A 320 35.92 31.51 -20.74
CA LYS A 320 35.75 30.15 -21.30
C LYS A 320 34.44 29.51 -20.86
N VAL A 321 33.97 29.86 -19.66
CA VAL A 321 32.86 29.18 -18.99
C VAL A 321 31.58 30.03 -18.95
N SER A 322 31.69 31.34 -19.14
CA SER A 322 30.56 32.28 -19.06
C SER A 322 30.80 33.56 -19.87
N HIS A 323 29.77 34.39 -19.96
CA HIS A 323 29.83 35.71 -20.62
C HIS A 323 30.41 36.82 -19.72
N ILE A 324 30.89 36.47 -18.53
CA ILE A 324 31.41 37.43 -17.55
C ILE A 324 32.79 37.95 -17.98
N ASN A 325 32.97 39.27 -17.94
CA ASN A 325 34.21 39.92 -18.34
C ASN A 325 34.65 40.97 -17.32
N ILE A 326 35.92 40.92 -16.92
CA ILE A 326 36.51 41.91 -16.02
C ILE A 326 37.35 42.90 -16.85
N LYS A 327 36.98 44.18 -16.84
CA LYS A 327 37.75 45.24 -17.53
C LYS A 327 38.52 46.10 -16.54
N ASN A 328 39.72 46.52 -16.95
CA ASN A 328 40.52 47.50 -16.22
C ASN A 328 40.09 48.92 -16.62
N ILE A 329 39.74 49.74 -15.64
CA ILE A 329 39.46 51.16 -15.82
C ILE A 329 40.73 51.94 -15.47
N ARG A 330 41.35 52.55 -16.48
CA ARG A 330 42.69 53.14 -16.39
C ARG A 330 42.81 54.09 -15.20
N GLY A 331 43.76 53.77 -14.31
CA GLY A 331 44.07 54.59 -13.13
C GLY A 331 43.07 54.46 -11.97
N GLN A 332 41.92 53.81 -12.17
CA GLN A 332 40.86 53.73 -11.16
C GLN A 332 40.82 52.33 -10.54
N GLY A 333 40.66 51.28 -11.34
CA GLY A 333 40.32 49.97 -10.78
C GLY A 333 39.89 48.94 -11.81
N TYR A 334 39.05 48.02 -11.35
CA TYR A 334 38.46 46.97 -12.17
C TYR A 334 36.94 46.97 -12.04
N GLN A 335 36.26 46.64 -13.13
CA GLN A 335 34.80 46.54 -13.19
C GLN A 335 34.40 45.21 -13.83
N VAL A 336 33.42 44.54 -13.25
CA VAL A 336 32.80 43.33 -13.78
C VAL A 336 31.64 43.73 -14.69
N PHE A 337 31.60 43.12 -15.87
CA PHE A 337 30.51 43.17 -16.84
C PHE A 337 29.94 41.76 -16.95
N ILE A 338 28.64 41.65 -16.77
CA ILE A 338 27.89 40.40 -16.72
C ILE A 338 26.86 40.43 -17.85
#